data_AF-A0A4Q3GRK3-F1
#
_entry.id   AF-A0A4Q3GRK3-F1
#
_cell.length_a   1.000
_cell.length_b   1.000
_cell.length_c   1.000
_cell.angle_alpha   90.00
_cell.angle_beta   90.00
_cell.angle_gamma   90.00
#
_symmetry.space_group_name_H-M   'P 1'
#
loop_
_entity.id
_entity.type
_entity.pdbx_description
1 polymer ?
#
loop_
_entity_poly.entity_id
_entity_poly.type
_entity_poly.pdbx_seq_one_letter_code
_entity_poly.pdbx_strand_id
1 'polypeptide(L)'
;MTNISRRTFLAATGAALVLPAIPAFAQAPLKEAPALAEAVAAGTIPPLAERLPLNPMVVQPLDGVGQYGGDLRAALVGGGSLNMMHRYQGYEPLVRYTPDFNGVIPNVAESFEANADASAYT
;
A
#
# COMPACT_ATOMS: atom_id res chain seq x y z
N MET A 1 57.91 9.66 2.26
CA MET A 1 57.31 9.31 3.56
C MET A 1 56.20 10.31 3.83
N THR A 2 54.97 9.98 3.44
CA THR A 2 53.85 10.93 3.47
C THR A 2 53.09 10.73 4.79
N ASN A 3 53.29 11.65 5.74
CA ASN A 3 52.65 11.58 7.05
C ASN A 3 51.19 12.06 6.92
N ILE A 4 50.26 11.11 6.97
CA ILE A 4 48.81 11.40 7.04
C ILE A 4 48.50 11.93 8.44
N SER A 5 48.00 13.16 8.52
CA SER A 5 47.58 13.79 9.77
C SER A 5 46.33 13.10 10.33
N ARG A 6 46.23 13.01 11.66
CA ARG A 6 45.05 12.52 12.38
C ARG A 6 43.73 13.20 11.94
N ARG A 7 43.82 14.44 11.44
CA ARG A 7 42.68 15.19 10.88
C ARG A 7 42.20 14.63 9.54
N THR A 8 43.12 14.10 8.73
CA THR A 8 42.81 13.48 7.45
C THR A 8 42.19 12.08 7.63
N PHE A 9 42.51 11.38 8.72
CA PHE A 9 41.88 10.09 9.05
C PHE A 9 40.43 10.24 9.54
N LEU A 10 40.12 11.33 10.25
CA LEU A 10 38.76 11.65 10.72
C LEU A 10 37.83 12.19 9.61
N ALA A 11 38.37 12.75 8.54
CA ALA A 11 37.57 13.20 7.39
C ALA A 11 37.12 12.04 6.48
N ALA A 12 37.81 10.89 6.54
CA ALA A 12 37.50 9.73 5.68
C ALA A 12 36.46 8.77 6.27
N THR A 13 36.04 8.97 7.53
CA THR A 13 35.04 8.12 8.22
C THR A 13 33.62 8.71 8.25
N GLY A 14 33.42 9.91 7.69
CA GLY A 14 32.12 10.58 7.62
C GLY A 14 31.21 10.14 6.46
N ALA A 15 31.64 9.18 5.64
CA ALA A 15 30.83 8.61 4.54
C ALA A 15 30.21 7.24 4.91
N ALA A 16 30.03 6.98 6.21
CA ALA A 16 29.30 5.81 6.68
C ALA A 16 27.80 6.13 6.72
N LEU A 17 27.06 5.53 5.78
CA LEU A 17 25.66 5.10 5.93
C LEU A 17 24.63 6.21 6.17
N VAL A 18 24.34 7.00 5.12
CA VAL A 18 22.96 7.48 4.94
C VAL A 18 22.24 6.44 4.08
N LEU A 19 21.86 5.32 4.70
CA LEU A 19 20.68 4.59 4.19
C LEU A 19 19.51 5.58 4.35
N PRO A 20 18.71 5.85 3.30
CA PRO A 20 17.40 6.42 3.57
C PRO A 20 16.74 5.44 4.54
N ALA A 21 16.49 5.90 5.77
CA ALA A 21 15.61 5.21 6.68
C ALA A 21 14.26 5.19 5.97
N ILE A 22 13.98 4.09 5.27
CA ILE A 22 12.62 3.73 4.90
C ILE A 22 11.88 3.83 6.23
N PRO A 23 10.88 4.71 6.36
CA PRO A 23 10.13 4.77 7.59
C PRO A 23 9.55 3.38 7.79
N ALA A 24 10.14 2.62 8.72
CA ALA A 24 9.54 1.44 9.26
C ALA A 24 8.34 1.97 10.04
N PHE A 25 7.22 2.16 9.33
CA PHE A 25 5.93 2.24 9.98
C PHE A 25 5.90 1.04 10.90
N ALA A 26 5.83 1.30 12.21
CA ALA A 26 5.60 0.25 13.18
C ALA A 26 4.29 -0.42 12.75
N GLN A 27 4.40 -1.51 12.01
CA GLN A 27 3.25 -2.28 11.57
C GLN A 27 2.67 -2.82 12.86
N ALA A 28 1.58 -2.22 13.34
CA ALA A 28 0.69 -2.88 14.27
C ALA A 28 0.51 -4.32 13.75
N PRO A 29 0.52 -5.34 14.64
CA PRO A 29 0.53 -6.73 14.22
C PRO A 29 -0.52 -6.94 13.13
N LEU A 30 -0.05 -7.28 11.93
CA LEU A 30 -0.89 -7.42 10.76
C LEU A 30 -1.93 -8.50 11.04
N LYS A 31 -3.20 -8.13 10.91
CA LYS A 31 -4.32 -9.05 11.11
C LYS A 31 -4.84 -9.48 9.75
N GLU A 32 -5.35 -10.71 9.68
CA GLU A 32 -6.12 -11.20 8.55
C GLU A 32 -7.54 -11.55 8.98
N ALA A 33 -8.43 -11.73 8.01
CA ALA A 33 -9.79 -12.17 8.29
C ALA A 33 -9.77 -13.54 8.97
N PRO A 34 -10.52 -13.76 10.07
CA PRO A 34 -10.57 -15.05 10.76
C PRO A 34 -10.97 -16.23 9.86
N ALA A 35 -11.77 -15.96 8.83
CA ALA A 35 -12.17 -16.96 7.84
C ALA A 35 -11.01 -17.56 7.03
N LEU A 36 -9.83 -16.90 7.00
CA LEU A 36 -8.64 -17.38 6.30
C LEU A 36 -7.73 -18.24 7.18
N ALA A 37 -7.95 -18.26 8.50
CA ALA A 37 -7.03 -18.88 9.46
C ALA A 37 -6.87 -20.39 9.22
N GLU A 38 -7.96 -21.10 8.92
CA GLU A 38 -7.91 -22.54 8.64
C GLU A 38 -7.12 -22.84 7.36
N ALA A 39 -7.31 -22.04 6.31
CA ALA A 39 -6.58 -22.20 5.05
C ALA A 39 -5.07 -21.95 5.21
N VAL A 40 -4.69 -20.94 6.02
CA VAL A 40 -3.29 -20.68 6.37
C VAL A 40 -2.72 -21.85 7.20
N ALA A 41 -3.45 -22.32 8.21
CA ALA A 41 -3.00 -23.42 9.07
C ALA A 41 -2.85 -24.74 8.29
N ALA A 42 -3.73 -24.97 7.31
CA ALA A 42 -3.66 -26.11 6.41
C ALA A 42 -2.56 -25.96 5.33
N GLY A 43 -1.94 -24.79 5.20
CA GLY A 43 -0.93 -24.49 4.18
C GLY A 43 -1.48 -24.40 2.77
N THR A 44 -2.80 -24.24 2.59
CA THR A 44 -3.42 -24.10 1.27
C THR A 44 -3.25 -22.70 0.70
N ILE A 45 -3.02 -21.72 1.56
CA ILE A 45 -2.57 -20.37 1.19
C ILE A 45 -1.35 -19.97 2.04
N PRO A 46 -0.42 -19.15 1.50
CA PRO A 46 0.74 -18.68 2.26
C PRO A 46 0.32 -17.82 3.48
N PRO A 47 1.18 -17.69 4.51
CA PRO A 47 0.98 -16.72 5.59
C PRO A 47 0.79 -15.29 5.08
N LEU A 48 0.04 -14.46 5.82
CA LEU A 48 -0.29 -13.08 5.41
C LEU A 48 0.93 -12.26 4.95
N ALA A 49 2.04 -12.35 5.67
CA ALA A 49 3.26 -11.60 5.35
C ALA A 49 3.85 -11.94 3.97
N GLU A 50 3.63 -13.15 3.47
CA GLU A 50 4.10 -13.58 2.14
C GLU A 50 3.11 -13.20 1.02
N ARG A 51 1.84 -12.93 1.37
CA ARG A 51 0.80 -12.52 0.41
C ARG A 51 0.78 -11.02 0.16
N LEU A 52 1.25 -10.22 1.12
CA LEU A 52 1.29 -8.77 0.98
C LEU A 52 2.47 -8.34 0.09
N PRO A 53 2.31 -7.27 -0.71
CA PRO A 53 3.44 -6.65 -1.38
C PRO A 53 4.38 -6.02 -0.35
N LEU A 54 5.62 -5.73 -0.78
CA LEU A 54 6.62 -5.05 0.06
C LEU A 54 6.10 -3.71 0.59
N ASN A 55 5.40 -2.96 -0.26
CA ASN A 55 4.76 -1.68 0.07
C ASN A 55 3.24 -1.82 -0.04
N PRO A 56 2.53 -2.30 1.00
CA PRO A 56 1.09 -2.39 0.96
C PRO A 56 0.46 -1.00 1.02
N MET A 57 -0.60 -0.79 0.23
CA MET A 57 -1.42 0.41 0.34
C MET A 57 -2.07 0.47 1.72
N VAL A 58 -1.88 1.58 2.42
CA VAL A 58 -2.52 1.85 3.72
C VAL A 58 -3.78 2.67 3.49
N VAL A 59 -4.93 2.08 3.79
CA VAL A 59 -6.23 2.75 3.66
C VAL A 59 -6.62 3.37 4.99
N GLN A 60 -6.73 4.69 5.03
CA GLN A 60 -7.33 5.41 6.17
C GLN A 60 -8.86 5.28 6.10
N PRO A 61 -9.51 4.66 7.10
CA PRO A 61 -10.97 4.58 7.13
C PRO A 61 -11.62 5.94 7.31
N LEU A 62 -12.84 6.09 6.79
CA LEU A 62 -13.63 7.33 6.87
C LEU A 62 -14.04 7.66 8.33
N ASP A 63 -14.64 6.69 9.02
CA ASP A 63 -15.12 6.88 10.40
C ASP A 63 -14.15 6.29 11.44
N GLY A 64 -13.68 5.06 11.21
CA GLY A 64 -12.82 4.35 12.17
C GLY A 64 -12.39 2.97 11.68
N VAL A 65 -11.50 2.33 12.45
CA VAL A 65 -10.99 1.00 12.12
C VAL A 65 -12.13 -0.03 12.11
N GLY A 66 -12.28 -0.72 10.98
CA GLY A 66 -13.32 -1.72 10.78
C GLY A 66 -13.07 -3.05 11.51
N GLN A 67 -14.06 -3.94 11.43
CA GLN A 67 -14.01 -5.31 11.95
C GLN A 67 -14.20 -6.31 10.80
N TYR A 68 -13.53 -7.46 10.89
CA TYR A 68 -13.71 -8.52 9.90
C TYR A 68 -15.05 -9.25 10.08
N GLY A 69 -15.65 -9.67 8.96
CA GLY A 69 -16.81 -10.56 8.92
C GLY A 69 -18.10 -9.88 8.47
N GLY A 70 -19.20 -10.65 8.56
CA GLY A 70 -20.52 -10.25 8.08
C GLY A 70 -20.76 -10.58 6.60
N ASP A 71 -22.02 -10.45 6.19
CA ASP A 71 -22.46 -10.62 4.80
C ASP A 71 -22.97 -9.28 4.24
N LEU A 72 -22.38 -8.81 3.14
CA LEU A 72 -22.92 -7.67 2.39
C LEU A 72 -24.11 -8.14 1.54
N ARG A 73 -25.33 -7.95 2.04
CA ARG A 73 -26.57 -8.27 1.31
C ARG A 73 -27.03 -7.04 0.51
N ALA A 74 -26.78 -7.07 -0.80
CA ALA A 74 -27.18 -6.01 -1.72
C ALA A 74 -28.13 -6.53 -2.81
N ALA A 75 -29.07 -5.69 -3.26
CA ALA A 75 -29.97 -5.99 -4.37
C ALA A 75 -29.43 -5.38 -5.67
N LEU A 76 -29.46 -6.15 -6.76
CA LEU A 76 -29.14 -5.69 -8.11
C LEU A 76 -30.38 -5.90 -8.99
N VAL A 77 -30.83 -4.85 -9.67
CA VAL A 77 -32.12 -4.83 -10.38
C VAL A 77 -31.99 -5.14 -11.89
N GLY A 78 -30.85 -5.67 -12.33
CA GLY A 78 -30.57 -5.95 -13.75
C GLY A 78 -30.26 -4.70 -14.58
N GLY A 79 -30.25 -4.83 -15.92
CA GLY A 79 -30.34 -3.71 -16.88
C GLY A 79 -29.23 -2.64 -16.88
N GLY A 80 -28.09 -2.87 -16.23
CA GLY A 80 -27.02 -1.88 -16.03
C GLY A 80 -26.40 -1.93 -14.63
N SER A 81 -27.06 -2.63 -13.71
CA SER A 81 -26.59 -2.83 -12.34
C SER A 81 -25.30 -3.67 -12.24
N LEU A 82 -24.83 -4.31 -13.31
CA LEU A 82 -23.55 -5.04 -13.33
C LEU A 82 -22.34 -4.13 -13.03
N ASN A 83 -22.44 -2.83 -13.33
CA ASN A 83 -21.41 -1.87 -12.95
C ASN A 83 -21.31 -1.70 -11.42
N MET A 84 -22.36 -2.00 -10.66
CA MET A 84 -22.31 -1.96 -9.20
C MET A 84 -21.45 -3.09 -8.64
N MET A 85 -21.40 -4.27 -9.29
CA MET A 85 -20.51 -5.36 -8.89
C MET A 85 -19.05 -4.93 -8.95
N HIS A 86 -18.67 -4.23 -10.04
CA HIS A 86 -17.32 -3.66 -10.18
C HIS A 86 -17.02 -2.68 -9.05
N ARG A 87 -17.98 -1.83 -8.66
CA ARG A 87 -17.80 -0.85 -7.59
C ARG A 87 -17.70 -1.46 -6.19
N TYR A 88 -18.46 -2.52 -5.90
CA TYR A 88 -18.50 -3.11 -4.56
C TYR A 88 -17.37 -4.10 -4.30
N GLN A 89 -16.93 -4.84 -5.31
CA GLN A 89 -16.04 -6.00 -5.13
C GLN A 89 -14.69 -5.85 -5.84
N GLY A 90 -14.59 -5.00 -6.85
CA GLY A 90 -13.43 -4.97 -7.74
C GLY A 90 -12.98 -3.56 -8.11
N TYR A 91 -13.21 -2.58 -7.24
CA TYR A 91 -12.83 -1.20 -7.51
C TYR A 91 -11.33 -0.99 -7.24
N GLU A 92 -10.50 -1.55 -8.14
CA GLU A 92 -9.04 -1.52 -8.05
C GLU A 92 -8.37 -0.89 -9.29
N PRO A 93 -8.64 0.39 -9.61
CA PRO A 93 -7.93 1.11 -10.67
C PRO A 93 -6.48 1.44 -10.29
N LEU A 94 -5.69 1.99 -11.23
CA LEU A 94 -4.35 2.50 -10.93
C LEU A 94 -4.38 3.65 -9.91
N VAL A 95 -5.35 4.56 -10.07
CA VAL A 95 -5.62 5.69 -9.19
C VAL A 95 -7.13 5.81 -8.92
N ARG A 96 -7.52 6.34 -7.77
CA ARG A 96 -8.94 6.44 -7.33
C ARG A 96 -9.31 7.86 -6.91
N TYR A 97 -10.60 8.16 -6.88
CA TYR A 97 -11.09 9.45 -6.38
C TYR A 97 -11.00 9.54 -4.86
N THR A 98 -10.80 10.75 -4.34
CA THR A 98 -11.06 11.04 -2.92
C THR A 98 -12.55 10.81 -2.60
N PRO A 99 -12.91 10.48 -1.34
CA PRO A 99 -14.30 10.22 -0.97
C PRO A 99 -15.27 11.38 -1.24
N ASP A 100 -14.75 12.62 -1.23
CA ASP A 100 -15.47 13.85 -1.54
C ASP A 100 -15.35 14.29 -3.01
N PHE A 101 -14.75 13.45 -3.87
CA PHE A 101 -14.58 13.65 -5.32
C PHE A 101 -13.85 14.93 -5.71
N ASN A 102 -13.05 15.49 -4.81
CA ASN A 102 -12.30 16.73 -5.07
C ASN A 102 -10.93 16.50 -5.74
N GLY A 103 -10.52 15.24 -5.92
CA GLY A 103 -9.18 14.91 -6.41
C GLY A 103 -8.98 13.42 -6.64
N VAL A 104 -7.75 13.07 -7.01
CA VAL A 104 -7.32 11.71 -7.33
C VAL A 104 -6.14 11.33 -6.44
N ILE A 105 -6.17 10.12 -5.89
CA ILE A 105 -5.14 9.55 -5.03
C ILE A 105 -4.64 8.22 -5.61
N PRO A 106 -3.42 7.78 -5.26
CA PRO A 106 -2.90 6.45 -5.61
C PRO A 106 -3.83 5.30 -5.20
N ASN A 107 -3.75 4.19 -5.94
CA ASN A 107 -4.40 2.92 -5.61
C ASN A 107 -3.46 1.75 -5.92
N VAL A 108 -3.65 1.03 -7.05
CA VAL A 108 -2.72 -0.04 -7.45
C VAL A 108 -1.36 0.53 -7.86
N ALA A 109 -1.33 1.71 -8.49
CA ALA A 109 -0.08 2.44 -8.70
C ALA A 109 0.31 3.14 -7.39
N GLU A 110 1.55 2.94 -6.93
CA GLU A 110 2.06 3.58 -5.71
C GLU A 110 2.19 5.11 -5.84
N SER A 111 2.44 5.59 -7.06
CA SER A 111 2.52 7.00 -7.42
C SER A 111 2.20 7.19 -8.91
N PHE A 112 1.97 8.44 -9.31
CA PHE A 112 1.96 8.82 -10.71
C PHE A 112 2.52 10.23 -10.87
N GLU A 113 3.15 10.50 -12.00
CA GLU A 113 3.65 11.80 -12.39
C GLU A 113 3.19 12.13 -13.82
N ALA A 114 2.77 13.37 -14.05
CA ALA A 114 2.44 13.88 -15.38
C ALA A 114 3.56 14.82 -15.83
N ASN A 115 3.93 14.76 -17.12
CA ASN A 115 4.81 15.77 -17.69
C ASN A 115 4.11 17.14 -17.80
N ALA A 116 4.89 18.19 -18.06
CA ALA A 116 4.41 19.58 -17.96
C ALA A 116 3.24 19.93 -18.90
N ASP A 117 3.12 19.25 -20.05
CA ASP A 117 2.06 19.46 -21.04
C ASP A 117 0.96 18.38 -20.98
N ALA A 118 0.99 17.50 -19.98
CA ALA A 118 0.02 16.43 -19.75
C ALA A 118 -0.12 15.41 -20.91
N SER A 119 0.93 15.24 -21.72
CA SER A 119 0.98 14.28 -22.82
C SER A 119 1.53 12.90 -22.42
N ALA A 120 2.19 12.79 -21.26
CA ALA A 120 2.75 11.55 -20.74
C ALA A 120 2.54 11.42 -19.23
N TYR A 121 2.22 10.20 -18.79
CA TYR A 121 2.03 9.83 -17.38
C TYR A 121 2.93 8.63 -17.07
N THR A 122 3.67 8.71 -15.96
CA THR A 122 4.49 7.61 -15.42
C THR A 122 3.95 7.19 -14.07
#